data_AF-A0A971ISM9-F1
#
_entry.id   AF-A0A971ISM9-F1
#
_cell.length_a   1.000
_cell.length_b   1.000
_cell.length_c   1.000
_cell.angle_alpha   90.00
_cell.angle_beta   90.00
_cell.angle_gamma   90.00
#
_symmetry.space_group_name_H-M   'P 1'
#
loop_
_entity.id
_entity.type
_entity.pdbx_description
1 polymer ?
#
loop_
_entity_poly.entity_id
_entity_poly.type
_entity_poly.pdbx_seq_one_letter_code
_entity_poly.pdbx_strand_id
1 'polypeptide(L)'
;GSLLAGTEESPGETEIYKGRRFKVYRGMGSMSAMAAGSKDRYFQEDTNKLVPEGVEGRVPYKGPLSDTVFQLVGGLRAGMGYCGTPTIQDLRAKTKFIRITGAGLRESHPHDIYITKEAPNYSIER
;
A
#
# COMPACT_ATOMS: atom_id res chain seq x y z
N GLY A 1 -3.50 3.51 1.85
CA GLY A 1 -4.57 2.54 2.17
C GLY A 1 -4.03 1.14 2.26
N SER A 2 -3.80 0.49 1.11
CA SER A 2 -3.35 -0.90 0.99
C SER A 2 -2.16 -1.30 1.88
N LEU A 3 -1.16 -0.42 2.03
CA LEU A 3 0.02 -0.69 2.87
C LEU A 3 -0.34 -1.09 4.31
N LEU A 4 -1.41 -0.50 4.87
CA LEU A 4 -1.86 -0.70 6.24
C LEU A 4 -3.11 -1.59 6.33
N ALA A 5 -3.74 -1.93 5.21
CA ALA A 5 -5.01 -2.65 5.21
C ALA A 5 -4.90 -4.09 5.75
N GLY A 6 -3.71 -4.69 5.66
CA GLY A 6 -3.44 -6.04 6.15
C GLY A 6 -2.96 -6.12 7.59
N THR A 7 -2.86 -5.00 8.32
CA THR A 7 -2.36 -5.02 9.71
C THR A 7 -3.42 -5.56 10.67
N GLU A 8 -2.99 -5.96 11.86
CA GLU A 8 -3.87 -6.49 12.89
C GLU A 8 -4.98 -5.50 13.30
N GLU A 9 -4.60 -4.23 13.47
CA GLU A 9 -5.42 -3.12 13.94
C GLU A 9 -6.37 -2.57 12.86
N SER A 10 -6.17 -2.95 11.59
CA SER A 10 -7.09 -2.52 10.53
C SER A 10 -8.48 -3.15 10.71
N PRO A 11 -9.57 -2.49 10.31
CA PRO A 11 -10.88 -3.14 10.28
C PRO A 11 -10.93 -4.19 9.16
N GLY A 12 -11.89 -5.12 9.25
CA GLY A 12 -12.13 -6.16 8.23
C GLY A 12 -11.73 -7.56 8.69
N GLU A 13 -12.43 -8.56 8.15
CA GLU A 13 -12.24 -9.96 8.51
C GLU A 13 -10.90 -10.50 7.99
N THR A 14 -10.31 -11.39 8.78
CA THR A 14 -9.14 -12.17 8.35
C THR A 14 -9.63 -13.44 7.69
N GLU A 15 -9.21 -13.71 6.46
CA GLU A 15 -9.54 -14.92 5.72
C GLU A 15 -8.29 -15.78 5.50
N ILE A 16 -8.48 -17.10 5.45
CA ILE A 16 -7.43 -18.03 5.03
C ILE A 16 -7.71 -18.42 3.59
N TYR A 17 -6.76 -18.10 2.70
CA TYR A 17 -6.83 -18.48 1.30
C TYR A 17 -5.54 -19.19 0.89
N LYS A 18 -5.67 -20.41 0.33
CA LYS A 18 -4.52 -21.26 -0.07
C LYS A 18 -3.44 -21.37 1.02
N GLY A 19 -3.87 -21.53 2.28
CA GLY A 19 -2.97 -21.70 3.43
C GLY A 19 -2.25 -20.43 3.89
N ARG A 20 -2.58 -19.25 3.35
CA ARG A 20 -2.05 -17.95 3.79
C ARG A 20 -3.16 -17.09 4.37
N ARG A 21 -2.81 -16.23 5.33
CA ARG A 21 -3.73 -15.27 5.95
C ARG A 21 -3.79 -13.99 5.12
N PHE A 22 -5.01 -13.51 4.90
CA PHE A 22 -5.31 -12.25 4.21
C PHE A 22 -6.34 -11.46 5.02
N LYS A 23 -6.46 -10.16 4.74
CA LYS A 23 -7.60 -9.35 5.19
C LYS A 23 -8.35 -8.79 3.99
N VAL A 24 -9.68 -8.71 4.12
CA VAL A 24 -10.53 -8.08 3.11
C VAL A 24 -10.24 -6.57 3.08
N TYR A 25 -9.97 -6.04 1.88
CA TYR A 25 -9.74 -4.62 1.64
C TYR A 25 -10.58 -4.16 0.46
N ARG A 26 -11.35 -3.08 0.65
CA ARG A 26 -12.24 -2.54 -0.38
C ARG A 26 -12.05 -1.05 -0.57
N GLY A 27 -12.16 -0.60 -1.82
CA GLY A 27 -12.26 0.82 -2.13
C GLY A 27 -13.59 1.39 -1.62
N MET A 28 -13.61 2.65 -1.20
CA MET A 28 -14.84 3.29 -0.73
C MET A 28 -15.91 3.41 -1.81
N GLY A 29 -15.54 3.35 -3.10
CA GLY A 29 -16.46 3.33 -4.24
C GLY A 29 -16.86 1.94 -4.69
N SER A 30 -16.54 0.90 -3.92
CA SER A 30 -17.02 -0.46 -4.18
C SER A 30 -18.50 -0.60 -3.85
N MET A 31 -19.15 -1.58 -4.46
CA MET A 31 -20.59 -1.84 -4.26
C MET A 31 -20.92 -2.07 -2.79
N SER A 32 -20.14 -2.89 -2.07
CA SER A 32 -20.43 -3.16 -0.65
C SER A 32 -20.14 -1.97 0.26
N ALA A 33 -19.15 -1.13 -0.08
CA ALA A 33 -18.88 0.10 0.68
C ALA A 33 -19.99 1.14 0.47
N MET A 34 -20.41 1.35 -0.78
CA MET A 34 -21.49 2.28 -1.11
C MET A 34 -22.82 1.82 -0.53
N ALA A 35 -23.11 0.52 -0.54
CA ALA A 35 -24.27 -0.03 0.15
C ALA A 35 -24.23 0.22 1.68
N ALA A 36 -23.03 0.30 2.26
CA ALA A 36 -22.79 0.58 3.68
C ALA A 36 -22.67 2.09 4.01
N GLY A 37 -23.00 2.98 3.07
CA GLY A 37 -23.16 4.42 3.35
C GLY A 37 -22.05 5.34 2.83
N SER A 38 -21.20 4.88 1.90
CA SER A 38 -20.21 5.76 1.25
C SER A 38 -20.70 6.42 -0.05
N LYS A 39 -22.01 6.38 -0.35
CA LYS A 39 -22.58 6.92 -1.60
C LYS A 39 -22.40 8.43 -1.75
N ASP A 40 -22.44 9.14 -0.63
CA ASP A 40 -22.24 10.59 -0.51
C ASP A 40 -20.96 11.05 -1.20
N ARG A 41 -19.87 10.31 -0.97
CA ARG A 41 -18.54 10.59 -1.52
C ARG A 41 -18.47 10.47 -3.04
N TYR A 42 -19.41 9.75 -3.64
CA TYR A 42 -19.47 9.49 -5.08
C TYR A 42 -20.68 10.14 -5.74
N PHE A 43 -21.41 11.02 -5.02
CA PHE A 43 -22.59 11.71 -5.53
C PHE A 43 -23.70 10.74 -6.01
N GLN A 44 -23.82 9.57 -5.35
CA GLN A 44 -24.77 8.52 -5.71
C GLN A 44 -25.85 8.26 -4.64
N GLU A 45 -26.08 9.21 -3.73
CA GLU A 45 -27.03 9.06 -2.61
C GLU A 45 -28.46 8.71 -3.07
N ASP A 46 -28.98 9.47 -4.04
CA ASP A 46 -30.35 9.32 -4.55
C ASP A 46 -30.48 8.30 -5.69
N THR A 47 -29.42 7.52 -5.98
CA THR A 47 -29.40 6.61 -7.11
C THR A 47 -29.68 5.16 -6.69
N ASN A 48 -30.70 4.56 -7.32
CA ASN A 48 -31.07 3.15 -7.09
C ASN A 48 -30.12 2.15 -7.77
N LYS A 49 -29.41 2.57 -8.83
CA LYS A 49 -28.41 1.76 -9.55
C LYS A 49 -27.03 2.40 -9.41
N LEU A 50 -26.19 1.81 -8.58
CA LEU A 50 -24.86 2.32 -8.31
C LEU A 50 -23.90 1.99 -9.46
N VAL A 51 -23.01 2.93 -9.78
CA VAL A 51 -21.87 2.76 -10.69
C VAL A 51 -20.60 2.71 -9.82
N PRO A 52 -19.98 1.54 -9.61
CA PRO A 52 -18.84 1.42 -8.72
C PRO A 52 -17.56 2.00 -9.35
N GLU A 53 -16.86 2.84 -8.58
CA GLU A 53 -15.53 3.39 -8.91
C GLU A 53 -14.41 2.70 -8.12
N GLY A 54 -14.76 1.71 -7.30
CA GLY A 54 -13.83 0.94 -6.49
C GLY A 54 -14.05 -0.56 -6.63
N VAL A 55 -12.98 -1.31 -6.37
CA VAL A 55 -13.00 -2.78 -6.33
C VAL A 55 -12.83 -3.29 -4.90
N GLU A 56 -13.20 -4.55 -4.71
CA GLU A 56 -13.02 -5.30 -3.48
C GLU A 56 -11.96 -6.36 -3.71
N GLY A 57 -11.09 -6.56 -2.75
CA GLY A 57 -10.02 -7.53 -2.84
C GLY A 57 -9.53 -7.97 -1.48
N ARG A 58 -8.43 -8.69 -1.50
CA ARG A 58 -7.74 -9.18 -0.31
C ARG A 58 -6.31 -8.68 -0.32
N VAL A 59 -5.76 -8.40 0.86
CA VAL A 59 -4.33 -8.07 1.03
C VAL A 59 -3.69 -9.07 1.99
N PRO A 60 -2.42 -9.45 1.80
CA PRO A 60 -1.73 -10.34 2.75
C PRO A 60 -1.76 -9.77 4.16
N TYR A 61 -1.93 -10.64 5.16
CA TYR A 61 -1.81 -10.24 6.56
C TYR A 61 -0.38 -9.82 6.88
N LYS A 62 -0.22 -8.67 7.54
CA LYS A 62 1.07 -8.01 7.77
C LYS A 62 1.55 -8.01 9.21
N GLY A 63 0.77 -8.57 10.14
CA GLY A 63 1.07 -8.49 11.57
C GLY A 63 0.70 -7.13 12.18
N PRO A 64 1.32 -6.77 13.32
CA PRO A 64 1.07 -5.50 13.99
C PRO A 64 1.45 -4.29 13.13
N LEU A 65 0.72 -3.18 13.28
CA LEU A 65 0.97 -1.92 12.58
C LEU A 65 2.37 -1.39 12.86
N SER A 66 2.87 -1.57 14.10
CA SER A 66 4.19 -1.12 14.53
C SER A 66 5.30 -1.57 13.60
N ASP A 67 5.25 -2.82 13.13
CA ASP A 67 6.30 -3.43 12.32
C ASP A 67 6.33 -2.81 10.93
N THR A 68 5.16 -2.57 10.35
CA THR A 68 5.03 -1.87 9.07
C THR A 68 5.52 -0.43 9.17
N VAL A 69 5.12 0.30 10.23
CA VAL A 69 5.56 1.69 10.45
C VAL A 69 7.07 1.77 10.66
N PHE A 70 7.65 0.83 11.41
CA PHE A 70 9.10 0.77 11.63
C PHE A 70 9.87 0.67 10.31
N GLN A 71 9.45 -0.22 9.40
CA GLN A 71 10.08 -0.37 8.09
C GLN A 71 9.92 0.88 7.22
N LEU A 72 8.75 1.51 7.21
CA LEU A 72 8.50 2.74 6.45
C LEU A 72 9.37 3.90 6.94
N VAL A 73 9.46 4.09 8.25
CA VAL A 73 10.31 5.12 8.86
C VAL A 73 11.79 4.83 8.60
N GLY A 74 12.21 3.56 8.66
CA GLY A 74 13.56 3.14 8.32
C GLY A 74 13.94 3.52 6.89
N GLY A 75 13.07 3.22 5.91
CA GLY A 75 13.28 3.58 4.51
C GLY A 75 13.36 5.10 4.29
N LEU A 76 12.45 5.87 4.92
CA LEU A 76 12.47 7.33 4.86
C LEU A 76 13.79 7.91 5.40
N ARG A 77 14.23 7.44 6.58
CA ARG A 77 15.48 7.89 7.20
C ARG A 77 16.71 7.57 6.34
N ALA A 78 16.75 6.37 5.74
CA ALA A 78 17.82 6.01 4.81
C ALA A 78 17.85 6.95 3.59
N GLY A 79 16.69 7.22 2.98
CA GLY A 79 16.57 8.18 1.88
C GLY A 79 17.01 9.60 2.26
N MET A 80 16.58 10.10 3.42
CA MET A 80 17.03 11.39 3.96
C MET A 80 18.54 11.43 4.19
N GLY A 81 19.14 10.31 4.59
CA GLY A 81 20.59 10.15 4.71
C GLY A 81 21.32 10.29 3.38
N TYR A 82 20.86 9.60 2.32
CA TYR A 82 21.42 9.74 0.97
C TYR A 82 21.31 11.17 0.42
N CYS A 83 20.23 11.88 0.76
CA CYS A 83 20.01 13.25 0.33
C CYS A 83 20.71 14.30 1.21
N GLY A 84 21.27 13.92 2.36
CA GLY A 84 21.87 14.86 3.31
C GLY A 84 20.87 15.84 3.93
N THR A 85 19.61 15.42 4.13
CA THR A 85 18.52 16.30 4.59
C THR A 85 18.11 15.97 6.02
N PRO A 86 18.40 16.84 7.02
CA PRO A 86 18.12 16.52 8.43
C PRO A 86 16.64 16.64 8.80
N THR A 87 15.84 17.38 8.02
CA THR A 87 14.41 17.58 8.27
C THR A 87 13.55 17.22 7.06
N ILE A 88 12.25 16.99 7.27
CA ILE A 88 11.30 16.75 6.18
C ILE A 88 11.16 17.99 5.29
N GLN A 89 11.29 19.18 5.88
CA GLN A 89 11.28 20.44 5.16
C GLN A 89 12.48 20.53 4.21
N ASP A 90 13.67 20.14 4.67
CA ASP A 90 14.86 20.05 3.82
C ASP A 90 14.68 19.03 2.70
N LEU A 91 14.12 17.85 3.01
CA LEU A 91 13.83 16.82 2.02
C LEU A 91 12.94 17.37 0.90
N ARG A 92 11.90 18.14 1.25
CA ARG A 92 10.97 18.74 0.28
C ARG A 92 11.59 19.86 -0.55
N ALA A 93 12.47 20.67 0.04
CA ALA A 93 12.96 21.90 -0.60
C ALA A 93 14.30 21.73 -1.34
N LYS A 94 15.16 20.80 -0.90
CA LYS A 94 16.56 20.71 -1.34
C LYS A 94 16.88 19.50 -2.21
N THR A 95 16.01 18.49 -2.25
CA THR A 95 16.26 17.28 -3.05
C THR A 95 16.01 17.50 -4.53
N LYS A 96 16.60 16.63 -5.36
CA LYS A 96 16.45 16.63 -6.80
C LYS A 96 16.08 15.23 -7.27
N PHE A 97 15.16 15.17 -8.23
CA PHE A 97 14.81 13.93 -8.90
C PHE A 97 15.50 13.84 -10.26
N ILE A 98 15.81 12.62 -10.67
CA ILE A 98 16.22 12.30 -12.04
C ILE A 98 15.12 11.46 -12.70
N ARG A 99 14.81 11.77 -13.96
CA ARG A 99 13.87 10.95 -14.73
C ARG A 99 14.60 9.73 -15.26
N ILE A 100 14.01 8.56 -15.05
CA ILE A 100 14.51 7.28 -15.54
C ILE A 100 13.54 6.69 -16.57
N THR A 101 14.03 5.77 -17.38
CA THR A 101 13.20 5.01 -18.33
C THR A 101 12.58 3.79 -17.63
N GLY A 102 11.66 3.09 -18.31
CA GLY A 102 11.14 1.81 -17.82
C GLY A 102 12.21 0.70 -17.70
N ALA A 103 13.34 0.84 -18.38
CA ALA A 103 14.50 -0.04 -18.18
C ALA A 103 15.22 0.28 -16.87
N GLY A 104 15.42 1.58 -16.57
CA GLY A 104 15.98 2.00 -15.28
C GLY A 104 15.10 1.62 -14.09
N LEU A 105 13.77 1.58 -14.28
CA LEU A 105 12.86 1.06 -13.24
C LEU A 105 13.10 -0.44 -12.98
N ARG A 106 13.25 -1.24 -14.04
CA ARG A 106 13.57 -2.68 -13.91
C ARG A 106 14.92 -2.89 -13.23
N GLU A 107 15.92 -2.09 -13.58
CA GLU A 107 17.23 -2.08 -12.93
C GLU A 107 17.16 -1.70 -11.44
N SER A 108 16.23 -0.81 -11.06
CA SER A 108 16.08 -0.38 -9.66
C SER A 108 15.52 -1.46 -8.73
N HIS A 109 14.71 -2.39 -9.24
CA HIS A 109 14.24 -3.55 -8.48
C HIS A 109 15.29 -4.69 -8.56
N PRO A 110 15.38 -5.59 -7.57
CA PRO A 110 16.05 -6.87 -7.73
C PRO A 110 15.71 -7.55 -9.07
N HIS A 111 16.72 -7.79 -9.89
CA HIS A 111 16.64 -8.41 -11.20
C HIS A 111 17.71 -9.50 -11.33
N ASP A 112 17.47 -10.46 -12.23
CA ASP A 112 18.38 -11.56 -12.55
C ASP A 112 18.78 -12.49 -11.38
N ILE A 113 17.94 -12.56 -10.34
CA ILE A 113 18.10 -13.46 -9.18
C ILE A 113 16.79 -14.13 -8.78
N TYR A 114 16.91 -15.26 -8.07
CA TYR A 114 15.77 -15.90 -7.39
C TYR A 114 15.74 -15.51 -5.91
N ILE A 115 14.69 -14.78 -5.50
CA ILE A 115 14.47 -14.45 -4.09
C ILE A 115 14.00 -15.71 -3.36
N THR A 116 14.78 -16.15 -2.37
CA THR A 116 14.49 -17.34 -1.55
C THR A 116 13.78 -17.02 -0.25
N LYS A 117 13.92 -15.78 0.25
CA LYS A 117 13.28 -15.28 1.46
C LYS A 117 12.85 -13.83 1.25
N GLU A 118 11.59 -13.54 1.55
CA GLU A 118 11.07 -12.19 1.45
C GLU A 118 11.63 -11.29 2.55
N ALA A 119 11.93 -10.04 2.18
CA ALA A 119 12.32 -9.01 3.12
C ALA A 119 11.07 -8.30 3.65
N PRO A 120 11.07 -7.82 4.91
CA PRO A 120 9.90 -7.19 5.51
C PRO A 120 9.48 -5.86 4.83
N ASN A 121 10.37 -5.26 4.04
CA ASN A 121 10.15 -4.00 3.31
C ASN A 121 10.14 -4.18 1.79
N TYR A 122 10.22 -5.42 1.28
CA TYR A 122 10.22 -5.69 -0.15
C TYR A 122 9.55 -7.03 -0.45
N SER A 123 8.37 -6.96 -1.08
CA SER A 123 7.65 -8.10 -1.63
C SER A 123 7.41 -7.87 -3.11
N ILE A 124 7.65 -8.89 -3.92
CA ILE A 124 7.24 -8.92 -5.32
C ILE A 124 5.80 -9.43 -5.32
N GLU A 125 4.83 -8.55 -5.54
CA GLU A 125 3.49 -8.99 -5.90
C GLU A 125 3.60 -9.75 -7.24
N ARG A 126 3.27 -11.04 -7.21
CA ARG A 126 2.96 -11.84 -8.40
C ARG A 126 1.46 -11.97 -8.52
#